data_AF-A0A255R5F9-F1
#
_entry.id   AF-A0A255R5F9-F1
#
_cell.length_a   1.000
_cell.length_b   1.000
_cell.length_c   1.000
_cell.angle_alpha   90.00
_cell.angle_beta   90.00
_cell.angle_gamma   90.00
#
_symmetry.space_group_name_H-M   'P 1'
#
loop_
_entity.id
_entity.type
_entity.pdbx_description
1 polymer ?
#
loop_
_entity_poly.entity_id
_entity_poly.type
_entity_poly.pdbx_seq_one_letter_code
_entity_poly.pdbx_strand_id
1 'polypeptide(L)'
;MWYVPEQLAELASAQDIEDHRLIGLQRLGASRTLQHWQQPEDMNEAKKALRQGNVDAFVMSPIQFPDEGIESFVKLGLKHNPQMRFLIQLSWGGGDIDNQDFPKGAWDTPDRNKTPEQLAQMNARNIRAGEAQVDALNDTYGNGEKIAFLIPTSQAASELRSRIYRNELPGLTDQDELFVDPAHPSAPLEALNTYLHFAILYHQSPVGLPAINKLNRADRPQWDAQFVRTLQEIAWEFAQDYSRAGLNGANETKPPSLSDSPNPNEYPDLEFVYAADIQVGEALDFGQVSAGSRSVIPITGGTFQGPDIRGEVIPGGVDWNLSRSDGTTEADATYFLRTDDGVLIRVSNFGVGAPPSGLRFTTPRFVAPQGKYEWLNQSNFIGSLDIDWTRKHPIRLRTFRVRSKVSP
;
A
#
# COMPACT_ATOMS: atom_id res chain seq x y z
N MET A 1 15.69 -18.70 5.22
CA MET A 1 15.54 -18.29 3.80
C MET A 1 15.04 -19.42 2.90
N TRP A 2 14.19 -20.33 3.40
CA TRP A 2 13.80 -21.50 2.60
C TRP A 2 12.94 -21.15 1.39
N TYR A 3 12.26 -20.00 1.42
CA TYR A 3 11.13 -19.71 0.55
C TYR A 3 11.40 -18.65 -0.52
N VAL A 4 12.57 -18.00 -0.49
CA VAL A 4 12.88 -16.84 -1.36
C VAL A 4 13.58 -17.24 -2.68
N PRO A 5 14.59 -18.14 -2.72
CA PRO A 5 15.45 -18.28 -3.90
C PRO A 5 14.72 -18.61 -5.21
N GLU A 6 13.76 -19.54 -5.17
CA GLU A 6 13.02 -19.96 -6.38
C GLU A 6 12.17 -18.81 -6.94
N GLN A 7 11.48 -18.08 -6.07
CA GLN A 7 10.61 -16.98 -6.50
C GLN A 7 11.41 -15.74 -6.89
N LEU A 8 12.56 -15.51 -6.26
CA LEU A 8 13.47 -14.45 -6.67
C LEU A 8 13.99 -14.65 -8.09
N ALA A 9 14.22 -15.91 -8.51
CA ALA A 9 14.58 -16.23 -9.88
C ALA A 9 13.44 -15.95 -10.87
N GLU A 10 12.19 -16.22 -10.48
CA GLU A 10 11.01 -15.88 -11.28
C GLU A 10 10.87 -14.35 -11.45
N LEU A 11 11.02 -13.58 -10.37
CA LEU A 11 10.98 -12.12 -10.41
C LEU A 11 12.12 -11.52 -11.24
N ALA A 12 13.33 -12.08 -11.12
CA ALA A 12 14.47 -11.67 -11.94
C ALA A 12 14.21 -11.90 -13.44
N SER A 13 13.67 -13.08 -13.79
CA SER A 13 13.27 -13.37 -15.17
C SER A 13 12.17 -12.44 -15.68
N ALA A 14 11.24 -12.00 -14.82
CA ALA A 14 10.17 -11.08 -15.19
C ALA A 14 10.66 -9.62 -15.39
N GLN A 15 11.92 -9.32 -15.08
CA GLN A 15 12.58 -8.04 -15.32
C GLN A 15 13.75 -8.15 -16.30
N ASP A 16 13.82 -9.25 -17.05
CA ASP A 16 14.89 -9.50 -18.02
C ASP A 16 16.30 -9.45 -17.40
N ILE A 17 16.44 -9.84 -16.13
CA ILE A 17 17.74 -9.98 -15.44
C ILE A 17 18.34 -11.34 -15.82
N GLU A 18 18.95 -11.40 -17.01
CA GLU A 18 19.44 -12.63 -17.64
C GLU A 18 20.64 -13.29 -16.92
N ASP A 19 21.35 -12.55 -16.09
CA ASP A 19 22.55 -13.00 -15.37
C ASP A 19 22.24 -13.59 -13.98
N HIS A 20 20.99 -13.56 -13.53
CA HIS A 20 20.60 -14.19 -12.27
C HIS A 20 20.88 -15.70 -12.26
N ARG A 21 21.67 -16.17 -11.29
CA ARG A 21 21.98 -17.60 -11.11
C ARG A 21 22.04 -17.96 -9.63
N LEU A 22 21.31 -19.01 -9.24
CA LEU A 22 21.44 -19.61 -7.91
C LEU A 22 22.67 -20.55 -7.89
N ILE A 23 23.80 -20.07 -7.38
CA ILE A 23 25.06 -20.83 -7.33
C ILE A 23 25.04 -21.93 -6.26
N GLY A 24 24.37 -21.69 -5.14
CA GLY A 24 24.28 -22.65 -4.06
C GLY A 24 23.19 -22.30 -3.06
N LEU A 25 22.64 -23.33 -2.42
CA LEU A 25 21.61 -23.17 -1.40
C LEU A 25 21.83 -24.17 -0.27
N GLN A 26 22.09 -23.66 0.92
CA GLN A 26 22.24 -24.49 2.12
C GLN A 26 21.09 -24.23 3.09
N ARG A 27 20.46 -25.30 3.56
CA ARG A 27 19.26 -25.24 4.39
C ARG A 27 19.50 -26.03 5.69
N LEU A 28 19.26 -25.40 6.83
CA LEU A 28 19.20 -26.05 8.14
C LEU A 28 18.02 -25.43 8.89
N GLY A 29 17.26 -26.26 9.61
CA GLY A 29 16.08 -25.82 10.34
C GLY A 29 16.46 -25.20 11.66
N ALA A 30 15.77 -24.10 12.02
CA ALA A 30 15.90 -23.46 13.32
C ALA A 30 17.38 -23.18 13.71
N SER A 31 18.17 -22.68 12.76
CA SER A 31 19.63 -22.62 12.88
C SER A 31 20.24 -21.22 12.89
N ARG A 32 21.36 -21.10 13.60
CA ARG A 32 22.34 -20.02 13.47
C ARG A 32 23.21 -20.22 12.23
N THR A 33 23.69 -19.13 11.66
CA THR A 33 24.71 -19.11 10.59
C THR A 33 25.98 -19.83 11.04
N LEU A 34 26.36 -19.74 12.33
CA LEU A 34 27.48 -20.50 12.89
C LEU A 34 27.33 -22.02 12.70
N GLN A 35 26.11 -22.56 12.84
CA GLN A 35 25.87 -23.98 12.62
C GLN A 35 26.03 -24.35 11.14
N HIS A 36 25.66 -23.46 10.22
CA HIS A 36 25.96 -23.63 8.80
C HIS A 36 27.47 -23.62 8.54
N TRP A 37 28.23 -22.73 9.19
CA TRP A 37 29.69 -22.67 9.07
C TRP A 37 30.39 -23.94 9.58
N GLN A 38 29.89 -24.53 10.66
CA GLN A 38 30.45 -25.71 11.31
C GLN A 38 30.11 -27.04 10.63
N GLN A 39 29.23 -27.05 9.63
CA GLN A 39 28.97 -28.25 8.83
C GLN A 39 30.28 -28.80 8.22
N PRO A 40 30.46 -30.13 8.19
CA PRO A 40 31.58 -30.77 7.50
C PRO A 40 31.75 -30.24 6.07
N GLU A 41 33.01 -30.16 5.60
CA GLU A 41 33.35 -29.52 4.32
C GLU A 41 32.63 -30.16 3.11
N ASP A 42 32.43 -31.47 3.15
CA ASP A 42 31.70 -32.24 2.15
C ASP A 42 30.18 -32.01 2.19
N MET A 43 29.64 -31.48 3.29
CA MET A 43 28.22 -31.16 3.48
C MET A 43 27.93 -29.65 3.37
N ASN A 44 28.96 -28.81 3.23
CA ASN A 44 28.86 -27.36 3.28
C ASN A 44 28.80 -26.73 1.88
N GLU A 45 27.62 -26.74 1.27
CA GLU A 45 27.39 -26.17 -0.06
C GLU A 45 27.73 -24.67 -0.12
N ALA A 46 27.54 -23.93 0.97
CA ALA A 46 27.91 -22.52 1.03
C ALA A 46 29.43 -22.32 0.87
N LYS A 47 30.25 -23.05 1.63
CA LYS A 47 31.72 -22.98 1.50
C LYS A 47 32.19 -23.44 0.12
N LYS A 48 31.59 -24.49 -0.45
CA LYS A 48 31.92 -24.97 -1.80
C LYS A 48 31.65 -23.88 -2.85
N ALA A 49 30.49 -23.23 -2.79
CA ALA A 49 30.14 -22.14 -3.71
C ALA A 49 31.09 -20.95 -3.57
N LEU A 50 31.35 -20.47 -2.34
CA LEU A 50 32.22 -19.31 -2.11
C LEU A 50 33.65 -19.51 -2.61
N ARG A 51 34.20 -20.73 -2.49
CA ARG A 51 35.55 -21.03 -2.97
C ARG A 51 35.71 -20.98 -4.49
N GLN A 52 34.61 -21.07 -5.24
CA GLN A 52 34.64 -20.95 -6.70
C GLN A 52 34.93 -19.51 -7.15
N GLY A 53 34.66 -18.51 -6.30
CA GLY A 53 34.95 -17.09 -6.57
C GLY A 53 34.01 -16.42 -7.58
N ASN A 54 32.93 -17.08 -7.98
CA ASN A 54 31.92 -16.59 -8.92
C ASN A 54 30.58 -16.23 -8.24
N VAL A 55 30.60 -15.95 -6.94
CA VAL A 55 29.42 -15.52 -6.16
C VAL A 55 29.50 -14.01 -5.97
N ASP A 56 28.54 -13.27 -6.52
CA ASP A 56 28.48 -11.81 -6.42
C ASP A 56 27.74 -11.34 -5.16
N ALA A 57 26.72 -12.09 -4.73
CA ALA A 57 25.95 -11.80 -3.54
C ALA A 57 25.71 -13.07 -2.71
N PHE A 58 25.87 -12.96 -1.39
CA PHE A 58 25.61 -14.07 -0.45
C PHE A 58 24.61 -13.65 0.61
N VAL A 59 23.50 -14.38 0.65
CA VAL A 59 22.35 -14.03 1.46
C VAL A 59 22.27 -14.98 2.66
N MET A 60 22.21 -14.42 3.87
CA MET A 60 22.14 -15.14 5.13
C MET A 60 20.86 -14.79 5.89
N SER A 61 20.26 -15.75 6.58
CA SER A 61 19.08 -15.51 7.44
C SER A 61 19.30 -16.09 8.84
N PRO A 62 20.17 -15.48 9.66
CA PRO A 62 20.35 -15.89 11.05
C PRO A 62 19.06 -15.70 11.85
N ILE A 63 18.94 -16.46 12.94
CA ILE A 63 17.89 -16.28 13.95
C ILE A 63 18.31 -15.19 14.93
N GLN A 64 19.47 -15.36 15.55
CA GLN A 64 20.00 -14.52 16.62
C GLN A 64 21.23 -13.74 16.19
N PHE A 65 21.39 -12.53 16.73
CA PHE A 65 22.58 -11.70 16.58
C PHE A 65 23.26 -11.40 17.92
N PRO A 66 24.58 -11.22 17.98
CA PRO A 66 25.51 -11.48 16.89
C PRO A 66 25.60 -12.98 16.56
N ASP A 67 26.03 -13.27 15.34
CA ASP A 67 26.29 -14.62 14.87
C ASP A 67 27.67 -14.72 14.22
N GLU A 68 28.58 -15.44 14.87
CA GLU A 68 29.98 -15.58 14.49
C GLU A 68 30.13 -16.27 13.12
N GLY A 69 29.12 -17.01 12.68
CA GLY A 69 29.09 -17.60 11.35
C GLY A 69 29.04 -16.56 10.24
N ILE A 70 28.40 -15.40 10.48
CA ILE A 70 28.30 -14.32 9.49
C ILE A 70 29.69 -13.82 9.15
N GLU A 71 30.48 -13.45 10.16
CA GLU A 71 31.85 -12.97 9.94
C GLU A 71 32.74 -14.03 9.29
N SER A 72 32.55 -15.30 9.66
CA SER A 72 33.30 -16.42 9.07
C SER A 72 33.03 -16.56 7.57
N PHE A 73 31.77 -16.45 7.14
CA PHE A 73 31.41 -16.47 5.73
C PHE A 73 31.84 -15.19 5.00
N VAL A 74 31.78 -14.01 5.65
CA VAL A 74 32.31 -12.76 5.09
C VAL A 74 33.79 -12.89 4.76
N LYS A 75 34.60 -13.36 5.71
CA LYS A 75 36.04 -13.59 5.50
C LYS A 75 36.31 -14.57 4.36
N LEU A 76 35.55 -15.66 4.29
CA LEU A 76 35.71 -16.65 3.23
C LEU A 76 35.32 -16.07 1.86
N GLY A 77 34.19 -15.37 1.78
CA GLY A 77 33.71 -14.74 0.55
C GLY A 77 34.72 -13.73 0.02
N LEU A 78 35.13 -12.76 0.84
CA LEU A 78 36.10 -11.72 0.46
C LEU A 78 37.46 -12.27 0.04
N LYS A 79 37.88 -13.41 0.59
CA LYS A 79 39.11 -14.09 0.17
C LYS A 79 39.07 -14.53 -1.30
N HIS A 80 37.89 -14.87 -1.81
CA HIS A 80 37.70 -15.42 -3.16
C HIS A 80 37.08 -14.41 -4.14
N ASN A 81 36.24 -13.50 -3.67
CA ASN A 81 35.68 -12.38 -4.42
C ASN A 81 35.68 -11.10 -3.54
N PRO A 82 36.64 -10.18 -3.74
CA PRO A 82 36.70 -8.93 -2.97
C PRO A 82 35.54 -7.96 -3.19
N GLN A 83 34.78 -8.09 -4.28
CA GLN A 83 33.65 -7.22 -4.64
C GLN A 83 32.29 -7.76 -4.17
N MET A 84 32.32 -8.85 -3.42
CA MET A 84 31.12 -9.59 -3.03
C MET A 84 30.27 -8.81 -2.04
N ARG A 85 28.94 -8.82 -2.25
CA ARG A 85 27.97 -8.24 -1.32
C ARG A 85 27.41 -9.32 -0.38
N PHE A 86 27.25 -8.97 0.89
CA PHE A 86 26.65 -9.83 1.90
C PHE A 86 25.31 -9.25 2.32
N LEU A 87 24.23 -10.01 2.13
CA LEU A 87 22.88 -9.58 2.47
C LEU A 87 22.38 -10.40 3.66
N ILE A 88 22.02 -9.74 4.76
CA ILE A 88 21.68 -10.41 6.01
C ILE A 88 20.25 -10.09 6.41
N GLN A 89 19.40 -11.11 6.47
CA GLN A 89 18.01 -10.97 6.84
C GLN A 89 17.84 -10.78 8.37
N LEU A 90 17.20 -9.68 8.75
CA LEU A 90 16.64 -9.51 10.09
C LEU A 90 15.30 -10.25 10.14
N SER A 91 15.35 -11.55 10.42
CA SER A 91 14.15 -12.40 10.49
C SER A 91 13.23 -11.97 11.63
N TRP A 92 11.92 -12.06 11.42
CA TRP A 92 10.92 -11.97 12.51
C TRP A 92 11.15 -13.08 13.54
N GLY A 93 10.59 -12.90 14.74
CA GLY A 93 10.61 -13.92 15.79
C GLY A 93 9.43 -14.88 15.70
N GLY A 94 9.70 -16.18 15.79
CA GLY A 94 8.64 -17.19 15.93
C GLY A 94 7.93 -17.07 17.27
N GLY A 95 6.62 -17.29 17.32
CA GLY A 95 5.84 -17.11 18.55
C GLY A 95 5.81 -15.66 19.05
N ASP A 96 6.06 -14.68 18.17
CA ASP A 96 6.15 -13.25 18.50
C ASP A 96 7.18 -12.90 19.59
N ILE A 97 8.23 -13.73 19.77
CA ILE A 97 9.33 -13.43 20.68
C ILE A 97 10.34 -12.46 20.05
N ASP A 98 11.18 -11.83 20.88
CA ASP A 98 12.45 -11.30 20.40
C ASP A 98 13.39 -12.47 20.13
N ASN A 99 14.00 -12.53 18.96
CA ASN A 99 14.85 -13.67 18.59
C ASN A 99 16.03 -13.85 19.57
N GLN A 100 16.43 -12.83 20.32
CA GLN A 100 17.38 -12.99 21.43
C GLN A 100 16.95 -14.05 22.46
N ASP A 101 15.65 -14.32 22.61
CA ASP A 101 15.12 -15.32 23.54
C ASP A 101 15.01 -16.72 22.91
N PHE A 102 15.29 -16.88 21.62
CA PHE A 102 15.25 -18.18 20.95
C PHE A 102 16.17 -19.22 21.63
N PRO A 103 15.74 -20.49 21.79
CA PRO A 103 14.49 -21.10 21.28
C PRO A 103 13.27 -20.94 22.21
N LYS A 104 13.41 -20.24 23.34
CA LYS A 104 12.35 -20.18 24.35
C LYS A 104 11.15 -19.40 23.82
N GLY A 105 10.00 -20.06 23.72
CA GLY A 105 8.74 -19.47 23.26
C GLY A 105 8.57 -19.39 21.74
N ALA A 106 9.56 -19.84 20.95
CA ALA A 106 9.53 -19.72 19.49
C ALA A 106 8.40 -20.53 18.82
N TRP A 107 7.84 -21.49 19.56
CA TRP A 107 6.79 -22.42 19.11
C TRP A 107 5.51 -22.31 19.93
N ASP A 108 5.45 -21.37 20.88
CA ASP A 108 4.25 -21.12 21.66
C ASP A 108 3.23 -20.39 20.77
N THR A 109 1.94 -20.63 20.99
CA THR A 109 0.87 -19.90 20.28
C THR A 109 0.84 -18.44 20.75
N PRO A 110 1.15 -17.46 19.88
CA PRO A 110 1.18 -16.06 20.28
C PRO A 110 -0.21 -15.43 20.26
N ASP A 111 -0.42 -14.40 21.09
CA ASP A 111 -1.50 -13.43 20.84
C ASP A 111 -1.05 -12.48 19.73
N ARG A 112 -1.60 -12.64 18.52
CA ARG A 112 -1.20 -11.84 17.36
C ARG A 112 -1.94 -10.52 17.22
N ASN A 113 -2.97 -10.25 18.03
CA ASN A 113 -3.70 -9.00 17.96
C ASN A 113 -2.91 -7.85 18.63
N LYS A 114 -1.88 -7.36 17.93
CA LYS A 114 -0.96 -6.33 18.43
C LYS A 114 -1.23 -4.97 17.79
N THR A 115 -1.18 -3.90 18.58
CA THR A 115 -1.25 -2.53 18.07
C THR A 115 0.04 -2.14 17.34
N PRO A 116 0.04 -1.11 16.48
CA PRO A 116 1.25 -0.59 15.84
C PRO A 116 2.37 -0.26 16.82
N GLU A 117 2.05 0.27 17.99
CA GLU A 117 3.05 0.60 19.03
C GLU A 117 3.71 -0.66 19.60
N GLN A 118 2.96 -1.74 19.78
CA GLN A 118 3.50 -3.02 20.22
C GLN A 118 4.35 -3.67 19.12
N LEU A 119 3.87 -3.61 17.87
CA LEU A 119 4.57 -4.13 16.69
C LEU A 119 5.90 -3.41 16.43
N ALA A 120 5.98 -2.11 16.70
CA ALA A 120 7.19 -1.31 16.58
C ALA A 120 8.29 -1.70 17.58
N GLN A 121 7.93 -2.32 18.71
CA GLN A 121 8.88 -2.79 19.72
C GLN A 121 9.29 -4.25 19.52
N MET A 122 8.63 -4.98 18.62
CA MET A 122 8.92 -6.39 18.39
C MET A 122 10.36 -6.59 17.90
N ASN A 123 11.02 -7.61 18.44
CA ASN A 123 12.34 -8.06 18.00
C ASN A 123 13.45 -6.98 18.11
N ALA A 124 13.21 -5.91 18.88
CA ALA A 124 14.05 -4.72 18.90
C ALA A 124 15.48 -4.99 19.40
N ARG A 125 15.69 -5.95 20.32
CA ARG A 125 17.05 -6.29 20.78
C ARG A 125 17.81 -7.00 19.67
N ASN A 126 17.17 -7.96 19.01
CA ASN A 126 17.79 -8.69 17.90
C ASN A 126 18.11 -7.78 16.71
N ILE A 127 17.20 -6.85 16.37
CA ILE A 127 17.42 -5.84 15.32
C ILE A 127 18.66 -5.00 15.65
N ARG A 128 18.73 -4.43 16.86
CA ARG A 128 19.90 -3.63 17.28
C ARG A 128 21.20 -4.43 17.25
N ALA A 129 21.18 -5.69 17.64
CA ALA A 129 22.35 -6.56 17.58
C ALA A 129 22.79 -6.86 16.13
N GLY A 130 21.84 -7.06 15.22
CA GLY A 130 22.12 -7.25 13.79
C GLY A 130 22.68 -5.99 13.11
N GLU A 131 22.10 -4.83 13.43
CA GLU A 131 22.62 -3.53 13.01
C GLU A 131 24.07 -3.32 13.47
N ALA A 132 24.34 -3.52 14.77
CA ALA A 132 25.67 -3.39 15.33
C ALA A 132 26.68 -4.35 14.69
N GLN A 133 26.28 -5.60 14.41
CA GLN A 133 27.16 -6.57 13.77
C GLN A 133 27.49 -6.18 12.32
N VAL A 134 26.51 -5.73 11.53
CA VAL A 134 26.75 -5.30 10.15
C VAL A 134 27.59 -4.03 10.08
N ASP A 135 27.39 -3.09 11.00
CA ASP A 135 28.24 -1.90 11.10
C ASP A 135 29.69 -2.31 11.38
N ALA A 136 29.92 -3.19 12.37
CA ALA A 136 31.26 -3.69 12.69
C ALA A 136 31.92 -4.45 11.53
N LEU A 137 31.15 -5.22 10.76
CA LEU A 137 31.66 -5.92 9.56
C LEU A 137 32.10 -4.93 8.49
N ASN A 138 31.30 -3.90 8.22
CA ASN A 138 31.62 -2.87 7.26
C ASN A 138 32.85 -2.05 7.68
N ASP A 139 32.95 -1.69 8.96
CA ASP A 139 34.09 -0.93 9.47
C ASP A 139 35.39 -1.74 9.43
N THR A 140 35.31 -3.05 9.68
CA THR A 140 36.48 -3.94 9.74
C THR A 140 36.95 -4.41 8.36
N TYR A 141 36.01 -4.73 7.46
CA TYR A 141 36.31 -5.43 6.20
C TYR A 141 35.96 -4.63 4.95
N GLY A 142 35.23 -3.52 5.07
CA GLY A 142 34.72 -2.76 3.93
C GLY A 142 35.72 -1.81 3.27
N ASN A 143 36.86 -1.52 3.90
CA ASN A 143 37.88 -0.59 3.36
C ASN A 143 37.33 0.77 2.90
N GLY A 144 36.35 1.30 3.62
CA GLY A 144 35.66 2.56 3.27
C GLY A 144 34.41 2.39 2.41
N GLU A 145 34.13 1.18 1.93
CA GLU A 145 32.89 0.82 1.23
C GLU A 145 31.98 -0.04 2.11
N LYS A 146 30.68 -0.08 1.78
CA LYS A 146 29.74 -0.99 2.44
C LYS A 146 29.71 -2.30 1.66
N ILE A 147 29.99 -3.40 2.36
CA ILE A 147 30.01 -4.76 1.80
C ILE A 147 28.89 -5.63 2.39
N ALA A 148 28.40 -5.29 3.57
CA ALA A 148 27.37 -6.02 4.29
C ALA A 148 26.13 -5.12 4.46
N PHE A 149 24.97 -5.67 4.13
CA PHE A 149 23.69 -4.98 4.12
C PHE A 149 22.63 -5.81 4.84
N LEU A 150 21.59 -5.14 5.30
CA LEU A 150 20.49 -5.74 6.05
C LEU A 150 19.21 -5.73 5.23
N ILE A 151 18.50 -6.86 5.29
CA ILE A 151 17.14 -6.99 4.76
C ILE A 151 16.18 -6.87 5.97
N PRO A 152 15.42 -5.75 6.11
CA PRO A 152 14.61 -5.43 7.29
C PRO A 152 13.28 -6.18 7.34
N THR A 153 13.34 -7.50 7.16
CA THR A 153 12.18 -8.39 7.05
C THR A 153 11.28 -8.34 8.29
N SER A 154 11.84 -8.29 9.50
CA SER A 154 11.09 -8.18 10.75
C SER A 154 10.28 -6.88 10.80
N GLN A 155 10.88 -5.78 10.37
CA GLN A 155 10.25 -4.45 10.39
C GLN A 155 9.15 -4.35 9.32
N ALA A 156 9.41 -4.84 8.11
CA ALA A 156 8.40 -4.91 7.05
C ALA A 156 7.20 -5.79 7.46
N ALA A 157 7.46 -6.92 8.15
CA ALA A 157 6.40 -7.75 8.70
C ALA A 157 5.56 -7.02 9.76
N SER A 158 6.19 -6.26 10.66
CA SER A 158 5.50 -5.41 11.64
C SER A 158 4.64 -4.33 10.98
N GLU A 159 5.10 -3.72 9.88
CA GLU A 159 4.29 -2.75 9.13
C GLU A 159 3.09 -3.42 8.46
N LEU A 160 3.29 -4.57 7.82
CA LEU A 160 2.18 -5.33 7.23
C LEU A 160 1.11 -5.65 8.28
N ARG A 161 1.52 -6.08 9.47
CA ARG A 161 0.63 -6.30 10.62
C ARG A 161 -0.08 -5.02 11.09
N SER A 162 0.61 -3.90 11.08
CA SER A 162 0.05 -2.59 11.45
C SER A 162 -1.02 -2.13 10.46
N ARG A 163 -0.87 -2.43 9.17
CA ARG A 163 -1.90 -2.16 8.15
C ARG A 163 -3.11 -3.08 8.28
N ILE A 164 -2.91 -4.35 8.65
CA ILE A 164 -4.01 -5.26 8.98
C ILE A 164 -4.80 -4.70 10.18
N TYR A 165 -4.12 -4.30 11.25
CA TYR A 165 -4.75 -3.70 12.43
C TYR A 165 -5.59 -2.46 12.08
N ARG A 166 -5.11 -1.63 11.15
CA ARG A 166 -5.80 -0.42 10.66
C ARG A 166 -6.89 -0.70 9.62
N ASN A 167 -7.13 -1.96 9.24
CA ASN A 167 -8.06 -2.38 8.19
C ASN A 167 -7.73 -1.78 6.81
N GLU A 168 -6.45 -1.61 6.50
CA GLU A 168 -5.97 -1.00 5.24
C GLU A 168 -5.74 -2.03 4.11
N LEU A 169 -5.96 -3.33 4.38
CA LEU A 169 -5.67 -4.41 3.44
C LEU A 169 -6.92 -5.27 3.17
N PRO A 170 -7.69 -4.97 2.11
CA PRO A 170 -8.79 -5.83 1.68
C PRO A 170 -8.31 -7.28 1.48
N GLY A 171 -9.00 -8.25 2.09
CA GLY A 171 -8.65 -9.67 1.99
C GLY A 171 -7.63 -10.19 3.01
N LEU A 172 -7.15 -9.34 3.91
CA LEU A 172 -6.26 -9.73 5.01
C LEU A 172 -6.64 -8.97 6.28
N THR A 173 -7.45 -9.59 7.12
CA THR A 173 -8.12 -8.93 8.25
C THR A 173 -7.59 -9.37 9.61
N ASP A 174 -6.85 -10.47 9.66
CA ASP A 174 -6.26 -10.98 10.89
C ASP A 174 -4.74 -11.11 10.73
N GLN A 175 -3.99 -10.60 11.71
CA GLN A 175 -2.52 -10.69 11.73
C GLN A 175 -2.04 -12.15 11.76
N ASP A 176 -2.87 -13.08 12.24
CA ASP A 176 -2.59 -14.51 12.26
C ASP A 176 -2.52 -15.13 10.86
N GLU A 177 -3.23 -14.56 9.89
CA GLU A 177 -3.23 -15.02 8.50
C GLU A 177 -1.86 -14.88 7.82
N LEU A 178 -0.92 -14.13 8.40
CA LEU A 178 0.44 -13.98 7.88
C LEU A 178 1.34 -15.20 8.12
N PHE A 179 0.88 -16.19 8.88
CA PHE A 179 1.68 -17.36 9.20
C PHE A 179 0.85 -18.64 9.10
N VAL A 180 1.54 -19.75 8.81
CA VAL A 180 0.92 -21.10 8.77
C VAL A 180 1.00 -21.81 10.12
N ASP A 181 1.94 -21.38 10.96
CA ASP A 181 2.16 -21.84 12.33
C ASP A 181 2.80 -20.69 13.14
N PRO A 182 3.24 -20.88 14.40
CA PRO A 182 3.82 -19.81 15.19
C PRO A 182 5.01 -19.07 14.56
N ALA A 183 5.75 -19.66 13.61
CA ALA A 183 6.99 -19.09 13.07
C ALA A 183 7.06 -18.98 11.55
N HIS A 184 6.36 -19.84 10.81
CA HIS A 184 6.51 -19.95 9.36
C HIS A 184 5.53 -19.07 8.59
N PRO A 185 5.98 -18.38 7.51
CA PRO A 185 5.16 -17.41 6.81
C PRO A 185 4.12 -18.08 5.91
N SER A 186 2.93 -17.48 5.85
CA SER A 186 1.94 -17.77 4.81
C SER A 186 2.28 -17.02 3.51
N ALA A 187 1.42 -17.06 2.51
CA ALA A 187 1.71 -16.50 1.19
C ALA A 187 1.96 -14.98 1.18
N PRO A 188 1.17 -14.12 1.87
CA PRO A 188 1.43 -12.67 1.89
C PRO A 188 2.77 -12.28 2.51
N LEU A 189 3.14 -12.91 3.64
CA LEU A 189 4.41 -12.60 4.32
C LEU A 189 5.61 -13.10 3.51
N GLU A 190 5.48 -14.24 2.84
CA GLU A 190 6.49 -14.74 1.90
C GLU A 190 6.65 -13.82 0.68
N ALA A 191 5.53 -13.33 0.12
CA ALA A 191 5.54 -12.37 -0.99
C ALA A 191 6.26 -11.07 -0.60
N LEU A 192 5.86 -10.46 0.53
CA LEU A 192 6.51 -9.25 1.04
C LEU A 192 8.02 -9.47 1.23
N ASN A 193 8.42 -10.57 1.86
CA ASN A 193 9.83 -10.89 2.06
C ASN A 193 10.55 -11.06 0.71
N THR A 194 9.94 -11.71 -0.27
CA THR A 194 10.54 -11.91 -1.60
C THR A 194 10.73 -10.59 -2.34
N TYR A 195 9.75 -9.68 -2.32
CA TYR A 195 9.90 -8.35 -2.92
C TYR A 195 10.98 -7.51 -2.23
N LEU A 196 11.10 -7.63 -0.90
CA LEU A 196 12.15 -6.94 -0.14
C LEU A 196 13.55 -7.47 -0.49
N HIS A 197 13.70 -8.79 -0.64
CA HIS A 197 14.93 -9.40 -1.15
C HIS A 197 15.23 -8.96 -2.59
N PHE A 198 14.23 -8.90 -3.47
CA PHE A 198 14.40 -8.39 -4.83
C PHE A 198 14.92 -6.94 -4.82
N ALA A 199 14.25 -6.07 -4.07
CA ALA A 199 14.58 -4.65 -3.99
C ALA A 199 16.02 -4.43 -3.53
N ILE A 200 16.46 -5.16 -2.50
CA ILE A 200 17.79 -5.01 -1.91
C ILE A 200 18.87 -5.73 -2.72
N LEU A 201 18.54 -6.87 -3.34
CA LEU A 201 19.53 -7.57 -4.17
C LEU A 201 19.83 -6.77 -5.44
N TYR A 202 18.80 -6.25 -6.11
CA TYR A 202 18.95 -5.60 -7.41
C TYR A 202 18.99 -4.08 -7.36
N HIS A 203 18.70 -3.47 -6.20
CA HIS A 203 18.51 -2.02 -6.06
C HIS A 203 17.45 -1.48 -7.05
N GLN A 204 16.37 -2.23 -7.24
CA GLN A 204 15.29 -1.92 -8.17
C GLN A 204 13.93 -1.97 -7.47
N SER A 205 12.99 -1.15 -7.92
CA SER A 205 11.63 -1.18 -7.39
C SER A 205 10.93 -2.50 -7.73
N PRO A 206 10.36 -3.22 -6.75
CA PRO A 206 9.52 -4.38 -7.01
C PRO A 206 8.10 -4.01 -7.45
N VAL A 207 7.75 -2.72 -7.51
CA VAL A 207 6.41 -2.26 -7.88
C VAL A 207 6.13 -2.55 -9.36
N GLY A 208 5.04 -3.27 -9.62
CA GLY A 208 4.66 -3.70 -10.97
C GLY A 208 5.17 -5.08 -11.36
N LEU A 209 5.96 -5.74 -10.50
CA LEU A 209 6.34 -7.14 -10.68
C LEU A 209 5.11 -8.07 -10.64
N PRO A 210 5.18 -9.26 -11.25
CA PRO A 210 4.13 -10.25 -11.09
C PRO A 210 4.00 -10.71 -9.64
N ALA A 211 2.78 -11.12 -9.27
CA ALA A 211 2.53 -11.81 -8.02
C ALA A 211 3.30 -13.14 -7.96
N ILE A 212 3.88 -13.45 -6.81
CA ILE A 212 4.56 -14.72 -6.61
C ILE A 212 3.61 -15.93 -6.76
N ASN A 213 4.17 -17.07 -7.19
CA ASN A 213 3.41 -18.29 -7.42
C ASN A 213 2.59 -18.76 -6.21
N LYS A 214 3.12 -18.65 -4.98
CA LYS A 214 2.40 -19.06 -3.77
C LYS A 214 1.16 -18.21 -3.51
N LEU A 215 1.21 -16.91 -3.85
CA LEU A 215 0.08 -16.00 -3.70
C LEU A 215 -1.00 -16.28 -4.74
N ASN A 216 -0.62 -16.51 -6.00
CA ASN A 216 -1.54 -16.87 -7.08
C ASN A 216 -2.31 -18.17 -6.81
N ARG A 217 -1.67 -19.14 -6.14
CA ARG A 217 -2.27 -20.45 -5.81
C ARG A 217 -3.23 -20.41 -4.62
N ALA A 218 -3.29 -19.31 -3.87
CA ALA A 218 -4.11 -19.24 -2.66
C ALA A 218 -5.61 -19.09 -2.93
N ASP A 219 -6.01 -18.85 -4.19
CA ASP A 219 -7.40 -18.74 -4.66
C ASP A 219 -8.25 -17.78 -3.80
N ARG A 220 -7.70 -16.59 -3.55
CA ARG A 220 -8.37 -15.50 -2.80
C ARG A 220 -8.63 -14.31 -3.72
N PRO A 221 -9.88 -14.06 -4.14
CA PRO A 221 -10.21 -12.99 -5.07
C PRO A 221 -9.80 -11.58 -4.59
N GLN A 222 -9.71 -11.38 -3.27
CA GLN A 222 -9.32 -10.11 -2.66
C GLN A 222 -7.80 -9.88 -2.71
N TRP A 223 -6.99 -10.93 -2.96
CA TRP A 223 -5.55 -10.82 -3.15
C TRP A 223 -5.25 -10.47 -4.62
N ASP A 224 -5.88 -9.39 -5.08
CA ASP A 224 -5.82 -8.89 -6.45
C ASP A 224 -4.53 -8.07 -6.72
N ALA A 225 -4.47 -7.42 -7.88
CA ALA A 225 -3.33 -6.60 -8.27
C ALA A 225 -3.06 -5.44 -7.30
N GLN A 226 -4.10 -4.89 -6.65
CA GLN A 226 -3.93 -3.81 -5.68
C GLN A 226 -3.32 -4.35 -4.38
N PHE A 227 -3.77 -5.52 -3.92
CA PHE A 227 -3.17 -6.19 -2.76
C PHE A 227 -1.68 -6.48 -2.99
N VAL A 228 -1.34 -7.06 -4.15
CA VAL A 228 0.04 -7.35 -4.56
C VAL A 228 0.89 -6.09 -4.60
N ARG A 229 0.36 -5.02 -5.20
CA ARG A 229 1.03 -3.72 -5.28
C ARG A 229 1.32 -3.16 -3.89
N THR A 230 0.40 -3.27 -2.94
CA THR A 230 0.66 -2.81 -1.56
C THR A 230 1.83 -3.55 -0.91
N LEU A 231 1.97 -4.86 -1.13
CA LEU A 231 3.13 -5.61 -0.62
C LEU A 231 4.45 -5.16 -1.26
N GLN A 232 4.43 -4.85 -2.57
CA GLN A 232 5.59 -4.32 -3.29
C GLN A 232 5.98 -2.92 -2.81
N GLU A 233 4.99 -2.06 -2.57
CA GLU A 233 5.21 -0.70 -2.07
C GLU A 233 5.80 -0.70 -0.65
N ILE A 234 5.32 -1.57 0.25
CA ILE A 234 5.93 -1.75 1.59
C ILE A 234 7.39 -2.21 1.44
N ALA A 235 7.65 -3.21 0.60
CA ALA A 235 9.02 -3.67 0.37
C ALA A 235 9.93 -2.56 -0.16
N TRP A 236 9.44 -1.75 -1.09
CA TRP A 236 10.19 -0.64 -1.69
C TRP A 236 10.47 0.48 -0.70
N GLU A 237 9.49 0.84 0.12
CA GLU A 237 9.65 1.85 1.18
C GLU A 237 10.75 1.43 2.16
N PHE A 238 10.70 0.20 2.68
CA PHE A 238 11.72 -0.31 3.59
C PHE A 238 13.09 -0.47 2.95
N ALA A 239 13.17 -0.86 1.67
CA ALA A 239 14.45 -0.94 0.97
C ALA A 239 15.12 0.44 0.82
N GLN A 240 14.35 1.51 0.61
CA GLN A 240 14.87 2.87 0.45
C GLN A 240 15.16 3.57 1.77
N ASP A 241 14.32 3.40 2.79
CA ASP A 241 14.41 4.18 4.02
C ASP A 241 15.31 3.51 5.07
N TYR A 242 15.53 2.19 4.98
CA TYR A 242 16.38 1.49 5.91
C TYR A 242 17.86 1.70 5.58
N SER A 243 18.56 2.50 6.40
CA SER A 243 19.93 2.97 6.16
C SER A 243 20.97 1.89 5.84
N ARG A 244 20.74 0.65 6.27
CA ARG A 244 21.64 -0.49 6.08
C ARG A 244 21.21 -1.41 4.92
N ALA A 245 20.16 -1.06 4.17
CA ALA A 245 19.71 -1.81 3.00
C ALA A 245 20.57 -1.55 1.75
N GLY A 246 21.36 -0.47 1.73
CA GLY A 246 22.33 -0.17 0.65
C GLY A 246 21.77 0.62 -0.54
N LEU A 247 20.52 1.10 -0.47
CA LEU A 247 19.91 1.94 -1.51
C LEU A 247 20.07 3.45 -1.24
N ASN A 248 20.45 3.85 -0.02
CA ASN A 248 20.62 5.24 0.39
C ASN A 248 21.85 5.84 -0.33
N GLY A 249 21.63 6.33 -1.55
CA GLY A 249 22.64 6.78 -2.50
C GLY A 249 22.11 6.86 -3.94
N ALA A 250 21.00 6.17 -4.24
CA ALA A 250 20.26 6.37 -5.48
C ALA A 250 19.46 7.68 -5.39
N ASN A 251 19.90 8.71 -6.11
CA ASN A 251 19.12 9.89 -6.47
C ASN A 251 17.99 9.51 -7.44
N GLU A 252 17.11 8.59 -7.06
CA GLU A 252 15.80 8.47 -7.68
C GLU A 252 14.81 9.19 -6.79
N THR A 253 14.03 10.07 -7.41
CA THR A 253 13.01 10.88 -6.75
C THR A 253 12.15 10.00 -5.86
N LYS A 254 12.35 10.14 -4.55
CA LYS A 254 11.47 9.60 -3.51
C LYS A 254 10.02 9.89 -3.94
N PRO A 255 9.18 8.88 -4.26
CA PRO A 255 7.76 9.14 -4.33
C PRO A 255 7.36 9.72 -2.97
N PRO A 256 6.62 10.84 -2.91
CA PRO A 256 6.40 11.57 -1.67
C PRO A 256 5.98 10.61 -0.55
N SER A 257 6.70 10.66 0.58
CA SER A 257 6.39 9.81 1.72
C SER A 257 4.96 10.05 2.18
N LEU A 258 4.22 8.99 2.47
CA LEU A 258 2.87 9.05 3.04
C LEU A 258 2.84 9.68 4.45
N SER A 259 3.97 10.14 5.01
CA SER A 259 4.02 10.89 6.28
C SER A 259 3.21 12.19 6.26
N ASP A 260 2.85 12.70 5.07
CA ASP A 260 1.94 13.85 4.89
C ASP A 260 0.50 13.43 4.59
N SER A 261 0.18 12.12 4.60
CA SER A 261 -1.21 11.67 4.51
C SER A 261 -1.91 11.96 5.83
N PRO A 262 -3.10 12.60 5.81
CA PRO A 262 -3.87 12.84 7.02
C PRO A 262 -4.04 11.55 7.80
N ASN A 263 -3.99 11.63 9.13
CA ASN A 263 -4.37 10.49 9.98
C ASN A 263 -5.79 10.05 9.56
N PRO A 264 -6.13 8.75 9.51
CA PRO A 264 -7.49 8.32 9.18
C PRO A 264 -8.61 8.97 10.03
N ASN A 265 -8.30 9.47 11.22
CA ASN A 265 -9.20 10.26 12.07
C ASN A 265 -9.37 11.73 11.62
N GLU A 266 -8.49 12.23 10.76
CA GLU A 266 -8.55 13.53 10.09
C GLU A 266 -9.31 13.47 8.76
N TYR A 267 -9.63 12.26 8.26
CA TYR A 267 -10.48 12.13 7.08
C TYR A 267 -11.91 12.62 7.36
N PRO A 268 -12.51 13.37 6.43
CA PRO A 268 -13.87 13.80 6.60
C PRO A 268 -14.86 12.64 6.50
N ASP A 269 -15.88 12.65 7.35
CA ASP A 269 -17.05 11.80 7.21
C ASP A 269 -18.11 12.46 6.31
N LEU A 270 -18.97 11.63 5.72
CA LEU A 270 -20.08 12.05 4.89
C LEU A 270 -21.41 11.73 5.57
N GLU A 271 -22.12 12.77 6.01
CA GLU A 271 -23.47 12.67 6.57
C GLU A 271 -24.50 12.82 5.45
N PHE A 272 -25.40 11.85 5.27
CA PHE A 272 -26.44 11.92 4.24
C PHE A 272 -27.44 13.05 4.54
N VAL A 273 -27.72 13.88 3.53
CA VAL A 273 -28.62 15.04 3.65
C VAL A 273 -29.95 14.80 2.94
N TYR A 274 -29.94 14.57 1.63
CA TYR A 274 -31.13 14.26 0.85
C TYR A 274 -30.78 13.52 -0.44
N ALA A 275 -31.77 12.85 -1.03
CA ALA A 275 -31.74 12.39 -2.42
C ALA A 275 -32.73 13.21 -3.25
N ALA A 276 -32.31 13.63 -4.45
CA ALA A 276 -33.13 14.34 -5.42
C ALA A 276 -33.25 13.52 -6.70
N ASP A 277 -34.46 13.36 -7.19
CA ASP A 277 -34.78 12.82 -8.51
C ASP A 277 -35.11 14.01 -9.41
N ILE A 278 -34.21 14.33 -10.33
CA ILE A 278 -34.22 15.57 -11.13
C ILE A 278 -34.74 15.26 -12.55
N GLN A 279 -35.70 16.08 -12.97
CA GLN A 279 -36.19 16.13 -14.34
C GLN A 279 -35.37 17.13 -15.16
N VAL A 280 -34.95 16.70 -16.35
CA VAL A 280 -34.33 17.57 -17.34
C VAL A 280 -35.15 17.62 -18.63
N GLY A 281 -35.00 18.72 -19.36
CA GLY A 281 -35.57 18.94 -20.68
C GLY A 281 -34.63 18.51 -21.81
N GLU A 282 -35.03 18.84 -23.04
CA GLU A 282 -34.21 18.61 -24.23
C GLU A 282 -32.93 19.47 -24.17
N ALA A 283 -31.79 18.83 -24.44
CA ALA A 283 -30.50 19.51 -24.45
C ALA A 283 -30.41 20.47 -25.65
N LEU A 284 -29.98 21.69 -25.38
CA LEU A 284 -29.61 22.66 -26.40
C LEU A 284 -28.16 22.39 -26.79
N ASP A 285 -27.96 21.83 -27.97
CA ASP A 285 -26.63 21.52 -28.50
C ASP A 285 -25.98 22.78 -29.10
N PHE A 286 -24.84 23.19 -28.53
CA PHE A 286 -24.02 24.30 -29.03
C PHE A 286 -22.92 23.80 -29.98
N GLY A 287 -22.81 22.48 -30.15
CA GLY A 287 -21.79 21.83 -30.94
C GLY A 287 -20.39 22.00 -30.37
N GLN A 288 -19.40 21.93 -31.26
CA GLN A 288 -17.99 22.03 -30.89
C GLN A 288 -17.58 23.48 -30.58
N VAL A 289 -17.05 23.69 -29.37
CA VAL A 289 -16.36 24.92 -28.96
C VAL A 289 -14.89 24.64 -28.68
N SER A 290 -14.10 25.68 -28.38
CA SER A 290 -12.65 25.57 -28.14
C SER A 290 -12.28 24.59 -27.02
N ALA A 291 -13.16 24.42 -26.03
CA ALA A 291 -12.95 23.54 -24.88
C ALA A 291 -13.52 22.11 -25.05
N GLY A 292 -14.31 21.83 -26.10
CA GLY A 292 -15.03 20.55 -26.24
C GLY A 292 -16.41 20.71 -26.87
N SER A 293 -17.21 19.65 -26.88
CA SER A 293 -18.62 19.71 -27.27
C SER A 293 -19.46 20.27 -26.12
N ARG A 294 -20.22 21.33 -26.38
CA ARG A 294 -20.99 22.06 -25.36
C ARG A 294 -22.47 21.80 -25.52
N SER A 295 -23.15 21.52 -24.41
CA SER A 295 -24.60 21.39 -24.35
C SER A 295 -25.14 22.14 -23.14
N VAL A 296 -26.35 22.72 -23.26
CA VAL A 296 -27.08 23.29 -22.12
C VAL A 296 -28.32 22.44 -21.87
N ILE A 297 -28.43 21.86 -20.67
CA ILE A 297 -29.50 20.94 -20.31
C ILE A 297 -30.45 21.67 -19.34
N PRO A 298 -31.69 22.00 -19.76
CA PRO A 298 -32.67 22.63 -18.87
C PRO A 298 -33.06 21.71 -17.72
N ILE A 299 -33.10 22.22 -16.50
CA ILE A 299 -33.65 21.53 -15.32
C ILE A 299 -35.09 22.00 -15.14
N THR A 300 -36.03 21.10 -15.41
CA THR A 300 -37.45 21.42 -15.55
C THR A 300 -38.30 20.98 -14.37
N GLY A 301 -37.72 20.30 -13.38
CA GLY A 301 -38.43 19.93 -12.16
C GLY A 301 -37.76 18.79 -11.42
N GLY A 302 -38.49 18.19 -10.47
CA GLY A 302 -38.04 17.03 -9.71
C GLY A 302 -38.52 17.09 -8.26
N THR A 303 -38.11 16.11 -7.48
CA THR A 303 -38.44 16.01 -6.06
C THR A 303 -37.19 15.70 -5.26
N PHE A 304 -37.14 16.12 -4.01
CA PHE A 304 -36.06 15.74 -3.12
C PHE A 304 -36.57 15.42 -1.70
N GLN A 305 -35.88 14.50 -1.04
CA GLN A 305 -36.25 14.06 0.30
C GLN A 305 -35.04 13.58 1.09
N GLY A 306 -35.00 13.96 2.36
CA GLY A 306 -34.02 13.57 3.36
C GLY A 306 -34.59 13.68 4.78
N PRO A 307 -33.79 13.38 5.82
CA PRO A 307 -34.24 13.39 7.20
C PRO A 307 -34.82 14.74 7.65
N ASP A 308 -34.11 15.84 7.35
CA ASP A 308 -34.43 17.18 7.85
C ASP A 308 -34.87 18.16 6.74
N ILE A 309 -34.99 17.69 5.49
CA ILE A 309 -35.35 18.53 4.35
C ILE A 309 -36.10 17.71 3.28
N ARG A 310 -37.18 18.27 2.74
CA ARG A 310 -37.91 17.68 1.61
C ARG A 310 -38.63 18.76 0.81
N GLY A 311 -38.99 18.45 -0.43
CA GLY A 311 -39.72 19.36 -1.30
C GLY A 311 -39.52 19.05 -2.79
N GLU A 312 -39.55 20.10 -3.60
CA GLU A 312 -39.51 20.02 -5.06
C GLU A 312 -38.30 20.77 -5.63
N VAL A 313 -37.73 20.22 -6.70
CA VAL A 313 -36.85 20.97 -7.60
C VAL A 313 -37.78 21.75 -8.53
N ILE A 314 -37.65 23.07 -8.58
CA ILE A 314 -38.56 23.91 -9.39
C ILE A 314 -37.94 24.26 -10.74
N PRO A 315 -38.76 24.48 -11.79
CA PRO A 315 -38.27 24.86 -13.12
C PRO A 315 -37.46 26.16 -13.10
N GLY A 316 -36.51 26.27 -14.02
CA GLY A 316 -35.74 27.50 -14.27
C GLY A 316 -34.23 27.36 -14.07
N GLY A 317 -33.76 26.16 -13.70
CA GLY A 317 -32.35 25.83 -13.66
C GLY A 317 -31.81 25.32 -14.99
N VAL A 318 -30.49 25.28 -15.12
CA VAL A 318 -29.77 24.73 -16.28
C VAL A 318 -28.47 24.07 -15.83
N ASP A 319 -28.01 23.08 -16.60
CA ASP A 319 -26.66 22.51 -16.53
C ASP A 319 -25.88 22.86 -17.81
N TRP A 320 -24.76 23.56 -17.64
CA TRP A 320 -23.80 23.87 -18.68
C TRP A 320 -22.81 22.71 -18.83
N ASN A 321 -23.23 21.68 -19.56
CA ASN A 321 -22.45 20.46 -19.74
C ASN A 321 -21.31 20.64 -20.76
N LEU A 322 -20.12 20.10 -20.49
CA LEU A 322 -19.00 20.05 -21.43
C LEU A 322 -18.51 18.62 -21.59
N SER A 323 -18.38 18.16 -22.84
CA SER A 323 -17.64 16.95 -23.17
C SER A 323 -16.31 17.33 -23.82
N ARG A 324 -15.21 17.07 -23.12
CA ARG A 324 -13.85 17.42 -23.57
C ARG A 324 -13.29 16.37 -24.53
N SER A 325 -12.25 16.74 -25.26
CA SER A 325 -11.56 15.84 -26.21
C SER A 325 -10.80 14.68 -25.55
N ASP A 326 -10.46 14.81 -24.27
CA ASP A 326 -9.80 13.76 -23.47
C ASP A 326 -10.80 12.74 -22.88
N GLY A 327 -12.09 12.86 -23.23
CA GLY A 327 -13.17 12.02 -22.71
C GLY A 327 -13.73 12.49 -21.36
N THR A 328 -13.22 13.57 -20.78
CA THR A 328 -13.73 14.15 -19.53
C THR A 328 -15.08 14.85 -19.76
N THR A 329 -16.03 14.61 -18.86
CA THR A 329 -17.30 15.36 -18.79
C THR A 329 -17.28 16.33 -17.62
N GLU A 330 -17.79 17.54 -17.84
CA GLU A 330 -18.11 18.51 -16.79
C GLU A 330 -19.61 18.76 -16.73
N ALA A 331 -20.13 18.90 -15.51
CA ALA A 331 -21.44 19.47 -15.24
C ALA A 331 -21.27 20.77 -14.45
N ASP A 332 -22.02 21.80 -14.82
CA ASP A 332 -22.08 23.08 -14.15
C ASP A 332 -23.54 23.52 -14.08
N ALA A 333 -24.22 23.03 -13.03
CA ALA A 333 -25.64 23.20 -12.85
C ALA A 333 -25.95 24.32 -11.85
N THR A 334 -26.88 25.20 -12.22
CA THR A 334 -27.55 26.10 -11.28
C THR A 334 -29.06 25.85 -11.33
N TYR A 335 -29.67 25.56 -10.18
CA TYR A 335 -31.11 25.29 -10.06
C TYR A 335 -31.65 25.69 -8.69
N PHE A 336 -32.95 25.49 -8.49
CA PHE A 336 -33.66 25.96 -7.31
C PHE A 336 -34.47 24.85 -6.66
N LEU A 337 -34.42 24.79 -5.35
CA LEU A 337 -35.26 23.94 -4.51
C LEU A 337 -36.36 24.80 -3.87
N ARG A 338 -37.54 24.22 -3.71
CA ARG A 338 -38.60 24.72 -2.84
C ARG A 338 -38.92 23.66 -1.81
N THR A 339 -38.69 23.96 -0.54
CA THR A 339 -39.05 23.05 0.55
C THR A 339 -40.57 22.97 0.71
N ASP A 340 -41.04 21.93 1.40
CA ASP A 340 -42.46 21.72 1.69
C ASP A 340 -43.08 22.81 2.59
N ASP A 341 -42.26 23.50 3.37
CA ASP A 341 -42.63 24.70 4.13
C ASP A 341 -42.41 26.03 3.37
N GLY A 342 -42.12 25.96 2.07
CA GLY A 342 -42.15 27.09 1.14
C GLY A 342 -40.85 27.90 1.03
N VAL A 343 -39.74 27.44 1.60
CA VAL A 343 -38.44 28.11 1.53
C VAL A 343 -37.76 27.83 0.18
N LEU A 344 -37.27 28.89 -0.46
CA LEU A 344 -36.48 28.79 -1.69
C LEU A 344 -34.98 28.71 -1.38
N ILE A 345 -34.30 27.76 -2.03
CA ILE A 345 -32.86 27.55 -1.90
C ILE A 345 -32.25 27.46 -3.30
N ARG A 346 -31.23 28.26 -3.58
CA ARG A 346 -30.44 28.11 -4.82
C ARG A 346 -29.37 27.05 -4.62
N VAL A 347 -29.16 26.22 -5.62
CA VAL A 347 -28.05 25.26 -5.70
C VAL A 347 -27.15 25.62 -6.87
N SER A 348 -25.84 25.68 -6.64
CA SER A 348 -24.80 25.66 -7.66
C SER A 348 -24.06 24.34 -7.51
N ASN A 349 -24.00 23.51 -8.55
CA ASN A 349 -23.48 22.16 -8.46
C ASN A 349 -22.52 21.88 -9.62
N PHE A 350 -21.24 21.74 -9.31
CA PHE A 350 -20.20 21.50 -10.29
C PHE A 350 -19.63 20.08 -10.14
N GLY A 351 -19.27 19.43 -11.24
CA GLY A 351 -18.54 18.19 -11.19
C GLY A 351 -17.74 17.94 -12.45
N VAL A 352 -16.68 17.15 -12.31
CA VAL A 352 -15.81 16.73 -13.40
C VAL A 352 -15.53 15.24 -13.27
N GLY A 353 -15.51 14.50 -14.37
CA GLY A 353 -15.16 13.10 -14.37
C GLY A 353 -14.58 12.62 -15.68
N ALA A 354 -13.45 11.92 -15.59
CA ALA A 354 -12.73 11.34 -16.72
C ALA A 354 -13.00 9.82 -16.84
N PRO A 355 -12.73 9.22 -18.01
CA PRO A 355 -12.79 7.76 -18.16
C PRO A 355 -11.82 7.03 -17.22
N PRO A 356 -12.09 5.76 -16.84
CA PRO A 356 -13.26 4.97 -17.24
C PRO A 356 -14.52 5.25 -16.39
N SER A 357 -14.37 5.91 -15.25
CA SER A 357 -15.46 6.07 -14.27
C SER A 357 -16.52 7.09 -14.70
N GLY A 358 -16.11 8.11 -15.46
CA GLY A 358 -16.96 9.23 -15.89
C GLY A 358 -17.35 10.15 -14.73
N LEU A 359 -18.28 11.07 -14.99
CA LEU A 359 -18.82 11.98 -13.99
C LEU A 359 -19.69 11.23 -12.97
N ARG A 360 -19.16 11.06 -11.75
CA ARG A 360 -19.85 10.36 -10.64
C ARG A 360 -20.12 11.22 -9.42
N PHE A 361 -19.32 12.26 -9.21
CA PHE A 361 -19.40 13.11 -8.03
C PHE A 361 -19.44 14.60 -8.41
N THR A 362 -20.09 15.39 -7.57
CA THR A 362 -20.23 16.83 -7.71
C THR A 362 -20.04 17.53 -6.36
N THR A 363 -19.93 18.86 -6.37
CA THR A 363 -19.77 19.71 -5.17
C THR A 363 -20.91 20.72 -5.09
N PRO A 364 -22.08 20.34 -4.55
CA PRO A 364 -23.21 21.25 -4.45
C PRO A 364 -22.93 22.32 -3.39
N ARG A 365 -23.26 23.57 -3.73
CA ARG A 365 -23.22 24.73 -2.85
C ARG A 365 -24.59 25.38 -2.81
N PHE A 366 -25.00 25.77 -1.61
CA PHE A 366 -26.33 26.30 -1.35
C PHE A 366 -26.31 27.80 -1.08
N VAL A 367 -27.41 28.46 -1.40
CA VAL A 367 -27.79 29.77 -0.85
C VAL A 367 -29.20 29.63 -0.30
N ALA A 368 -29.31 29.58 1.02
CA ALA A 368 -30.57 29.54 1.77
C ALA A 368 -30.78 30.86 2.54
N PRO A 369 -32.03 31.31 2.74
CA PRO A 369 -32.31 32.44 3.63
C PRO A 369 -32.00 32.10 5.10
N GLN A 370 -31.87 33.12 5.94
CA GLN A 370 -31.70 32.96 7.39
C GLN A 370 -32.88 32.17 7.99
N GLY A 371 -32.58 31.33 8.99
CA GLY A 371 -33.57 30.50 9.67
C GLY A 371 -33.32 28.99 9.53
N LYS A 372 -34.40 28.21 9.40
CA LYS A 372 -34.38 26.74 9.52
C LYS A 372 -33.34 26.02 8.65
N TYR A 373 -33.07 26.55 7.45
CA TYR A 373 -32.16 25.93 6.48
C TYR A 373 -30.82 26.66 6.32
N GLU A 374 -30.52 27.63 7.18
CA GLU A 374 -29.28 28.43 7.12
C GLU A 374 -28.02 27.58 7.26
N TRP A 375 -28.12 26.43 7.93
CA TRP A 375 -27.02 25.47 8.07
C TRP A 375 -26.46 24.97 6.72
N LEU A 376 -27.24 25.03 5.63
CA LEU A 376 -26.78 24.72 4.27
C LEU A 376 -25.71 25.70 3.77
N ASN A 377 -25.67 26.92 4.30
CA ASN A 377 -24.68 27.93 3.95
C ASN A 377 -23.35 27.74 4.73
N GLN A 378 -23.32 26.85 5.72
CA GLN A 378 -22.25 26.75 6.73
C GLN A 378 -21.44 25.46 6.61
N SER A 379 -21.54 24.74 5.49
CA SER A 379 -20.86 23.45 5.31
C SER A 379 -20.50 23.18 3.86
N ASN A 380 -19.54 22.28 3.69
CA ASN A 380 -19.21 21.72 2.39
C ASN A 380 -20.04 20.46 2.15
N PHE A 381 -20.32 20.18 0.88
CA PHE A 381 -21.14 19.06 0.47
C PHE A 381 -20.54 18.34 -0.73
N ILE A 382 -20.80 17.03 -0.79
CA ILE A 382 -20.48 16.17 -1.91
C ILE A 382 -21.79 15.58 -2.45
N GLY A 383 -21.96 15.61 -3.76
CA GLY A 383 -23.04 14.96 -4.47
C GLY A 383 -22.55 13.67 -5.12
N SER A 384 -23.34 12.59 -5.08
CA SER A 384 -23.14 11.44 -5.95
C SER A 384 -24.26 11.34 -6.99
N LEU A 385 -23.87 11.08 -8.24
CA LEU A 385 -24.75 11.03 -9.39
C LEU A 385 -24.98 9.58 -9.83
N ASP A 386 -26.26 9.28 -10.05
CA ASP A 386 -26.73 8.07 -10.72
C ASP A 386 -27.60 8.52 -11.90
N ILE A 387 -27.10 8.29 -13.12
CA ILE A 387 -27.68 8.79 -14.37
C ILE A 387 -28.22 7.60 -15.14
N ASP A 388 -29.52 7.66 -15.46
CA ASP A 388 -30.22 6.63 -16.19
C ASP A 388 -31.35 7.27 -17.01
N TRP A 389 -31.06 7.47 -18.29
CA TRP A 389 -31.97 8.10 -19.25
C TRP A 389 -33.27 7.32 -19.50
N THR A 390 -33.39 6.10 -18.99
CA THR A 390 -34.64 5.32 -19.09
C THR A 390 -35.65 5.66 -17.99
N ARG A 391 -35.23 6.33 -16.92
CA ARG A 391 -36.10 6.74 -15.81
C ARG A 391 -36.89 7.99 -16.18
N LYS A 392 -38.07 8.13 -15.55
CA LYS A 392 -38.86 9.37 -15.62
C LYS A 392 -38.01 10.59 -15.22
N HIS A 393 -37.28 10.46 -14.11
CA HIS A 393 -36.28 11.43 -13.65
C HIS A 393 -34.89 10.84 -13.89
N PRO A 394 -34.19 11.25 -14.95
CA PRO A 394 -32.99 10.57 -15.41
C PRO A 394 -31.77 10.79 -14.51
N ILE A 395 -31.80 11.82 -13.66
CA ILE A 395 -30.69 12.15 -12.77
C ILE A 395 -31.13 11.95 -11.33
N ARG A 396 -30.49 11.01 -10.62
CA ARG A 396 -30.60 10.87 -9.18
C ARG A 396 -29.34 11.39 -8.50
N LEU A 397 -29.49 12.46 -7.74
CA LEU A 397 -28.43 13.11 -6.97
C LEU A 397 -28.59 12.79 -5.48
N ARG A 398 -27.57 12.23 -4.84
CA ARG A 398 -27.53 12.08 -3.37
C ARG A 398 -26.54 13.07 -2.80
N THR A 399 -26.99 13.94 -1.90
CA THR A 399 -26.16 14.99 -1.29
C THR A 399 -25.73 14.57 0.11
N PHE A 400 -24.45 14.76 0.41
CA PHE A 400 -23.82 14.47 1.69
C PHE A 400 -23.14 15.71 2.24
N ARG A 401 -23.28 15.99 3.53
CA ARG A 401 -22.56 17.03 4.26
C ARG A 401 -21.22 16.47 4.72
N VAL A 402 -20.16 17.24 4.50
CA VAL A 402 -18.80 16.90 4.97
C VAL A 402 -18.68 17.24 6.46
N ARG A 403 -18.21 16.30 7.27
CA ARG A 403 -18.02 16.42 8.73
C ARG A 403 -16.58 16.05 9.12
N SER A 404 -16.08 16.62 10.22
CA SER A 404 -14.85 16.17 10.87
C SER A 404 -15.18 15.23 12.02
N LYS A 405 -14.38 14.16 12.22
CA LYS A 405 -14.46 13.30 13.41
C LYS A 405 -13.90 13.98 14.67
N VAL A 406 -12.94 14.88 14.49
CA VAL A 406 -12.35 15.69 15.55
C VAL A 406 -12.98 17.07 15.47
N SER A 407 -13.90 17.33 16.40
CA SER A 407 -14.67 18.58 16.45
C SER A 407 -13.96 19.63 17.31
N PRO A 408 -14.26 20.91 17.07
CA PRO A 408 -15.03 21.66 18.06
C PRO A 408 -16.53 21.46 17.92
#